data_AF-A0A7J7F0H3-F1
#
_entry.id   AF-A0A7J7F0H3-F1
#
_cell.length_a   1.000
_cell.length_b   1.000
_cell.length_c   1.000
_cell.angle_alpha   90.00
_cell.angle_beta   90.00
_cell.angle_gamma   90.00
#
_symmetry.space_group_name_H-M   'P 1'
#
loop_
_entity.id
_entity.type
_entity.pdbx_description
1 polymer ?
#
loop_
_entity_poly.entity_id
_entity_poly.type
_entity_poly.pdbx_seq_one_letter_code
_entity_poly.pdbx_strand_id
1 'polypeptide(L)'
;MRIMLILGTICAIFSAGSEVIDFDGKSSLLYRFVKNTRSPVKDVISLKFKTMQNDGILFHREGRSGDGVTLELVQGKLFLLVSSGDVATPSPSGPGSALGSLLDDQQWHSVLLEHSGQHVNLTVDGRSRQFRAWGDLSHKDLDPEISFGGILAPGKPVTFQRKNFDGCLENVNFNGEDIIDLAKQDVPQVLITGTVSFSCSRPQTMPVTFLSAGSHLALPGIPGHDGASVSFQFQTWNSAGLLLSSWPQQGSRRLLLTLSDGALRLGLSSSPGQAQSDVTAGAGLNDGQWHLVSLTVKGNQLSVTVDHNQAATIHAALPVETPAGVAYRFGGCLPPSSGPECESSLGGFQGCLRLISINAQEVDLISVQQGMLGNFSNLQIDSCGILDRCLPNHCEHGGRCSQTWTAFYCDCTSTGYAGATCHHSLYEQSCEAYKHRGSPSGLYHIDPDGSGPLEPFPAFCNMTDVPWTVLRHNGSAFTRVKGADWESPHRAVFQYTASPEQLLATIGRARHCQQELEFHCRRFRLWDTRDGTPLSWWVGRANEMHTYWGGSLPDAQKCPCGVVGTCINSRYHCNCDAGWDEW
;
A
#
# COMPACT_ATOMS: atom_id res chain seq x y z
N MET A 1 20.87 60.69 20.28
CA MET A 1 20.73 59.55 19.34
C MET A 1 21.79 58.51 19.73
N ARG A 2 21.43 57.52 20.55
CA ARG A 2 22.33 56.44 20.98
C ARG A 2 22.16 55.29 19.99
N ILE A 3 23.21 54.99 19.23
CA ILE A 3 23.25 53.85 18.30
C ILE A 3 23.76 52.66 19.09
N MET A 4 22.88 51.66 19.26
CA MET A 4 23.19 50.37 19.86
C MET A 4 23.73 49.45 18.77
N LEU A 5 25.03 49.15 18.81
CA LEU A 5 25.66 48.13 17.98
C LEU A 5 25.35 46.76 18.56
N ILE A 6 24.43 46.03 17.93
CA ILE A 6 24.22 44.61 18.19
C ILE A 6 25.31 43.84 17.44
N LEU A 7 26.30 43.32 18.18
CA LEU A 7 27.23 42.32 17.70
C LEU A 7 26.43 41.03 17.43
N GLY A 8 26.06 40.83 16.16
CA GLY A 8 25.52 39.57 15.69
C GLY A 8 26.58 38.48 15.85
N THR A 9 26.31 37.54 16.74
CA THR A 9 27.03 36.28 16.85
C THR A 9 26.85 35.56 15.51
N ILE A 10 27.90 35.50 14.70
CA ILE A 10 27.97 34.60 13.56
C ILE A 10 27.98 33.20 14.17
N CYS A 11 26.81 32.57 14.22
CA CYS A 11 26.69 31.15 14.42
C CYS A 11 27.33 30.50 13.18
N ALA A 12 28.59 30.10 13.31
CA ALA A 12 29.20 29.21 12.34
C ALA A 12 28.37 27.92 12.39
N ILE A 13 27.49 27.76 11.40
CA ILE A 13 26.94 26.46 11.05
C ILE A 13 28.15 25.67 10.56
N PHE A 14 28.80 24.94 11.46
CA PHE A 14 29.59 23.80 11.05
C PHE A 14 28.63 22.93 10.25
N SER A 15 28.89 22.73 8.97
CA SER A 15 28.33 21.58 8.27
C SER A 15 28.88 20.37 9.01
N ALA A 16 28.11 19.82 9.95
CA ALA A 16 28.36 18.48 10.44
C ALA A 16 28.54 17.60 9.20
N GLY A 17 29.65 16.86 9.14
CA GLY A 17 29.84 15.87 8.09
C GLY A 17 28.62 14.95 8.06
N SER A 18 28.22 14.54 6.87
CA SER A 18 27.21 13.49 6.73
C SER A 18 27.78 12.20 7.32
N GLU A 19 27.09 11.65 8.31
CA GLU A 19 27.48 10.41 8.97
C GLU A 19 26.83 9.23 8.25
N VAL A 20 27.62 8.24 7.84
CA VAL A 20 27.18 7.13 6.97
C VAL A 20 27.64 5.79 7.53
N ILE A 21 26.79 4.77 7.39
CA ILE A 21 27.07 3.38 7.72
C ILE A 21 26.55 2.45 6.60
N ASP A 22 27.30 1.42 6.24
CA ASP A 22 26.98 0.42 5.22
C ASP A 22 26.73 -0.96 5.86
N PHE A 23 25.58 -1.55 5.52
CA PHE A 23 25.12 -2.87 5.98
C PHE A 23 25.17 -3.86 4.83
N ASP A 24 25.69 -5.07 5.06
CA ASP A 24 25.93 -6.09 4.03
C ASP A 24 24.81 -7.14 3.93
N GLY A 25 23.64 -6.88 4.53
CA GLY A 25 22.55 -7.85 4.66
C GLY A 25 22.80 -8.93 5.73
N LYS A 26 23.91 -8.86 6.47
CA LYS A 26 24.24 -9.77 7.58
C LYS A 26 24.56 -9.01 8.87
N SER A 27 24.95 -7.74 8.76
CA SER A 27 25.20 -6.86 9.89
C SER A 27 23.95 -6.11 10.36
N SER A 28 23.99 -5.66 11.61
CA SER A 28 22.90 -4.90 12.25
C SER A 28 23.44 -4.10 13.43
N LEU A 29 22.76 -3.02 13.77
CA LEU A 29 23.12 -2.13 14.88
C LEU A 29 21.95 -2.08 15.87
N LEU A 30 22.23 -2.24 17.18
CA LEU A 30 21.25 -2.07 18.26
C LEU A 30 21.65 -0.88 19.12
N TYR A 31 20.71 0.01 19.40
CA TYR A 31 20.87 1.12 20.32
C TYR A 31 20.00 0.92 21.55
N ARG A 32 20.62 0.98 22.74
CA ARG A 32 19.99 0.87 24.06
C ARG A 32 20.01 2.22 24.76
N PHE A 33 18.83 2.77 25.02
CA PHE A 33 18.72 4.08 25.67
C PHE A 33 18.15 3.96 27.09
N VAL A 34 18.35 4.99 27.92
CA VAL A 34 17.77 5.01 29.26
C VAL A 34 16.40 5.67 29.20
N LYS A 35 15.35 4.91 29.51
CA LYS A 35 13.97 5.42 29.61
C LYS A 35 13.87 6.32 30.86
N ASN A 36 13.76 7.63 30.68
CA ASN A 36 13.66 8.58 31.79
C ASN A 36 12.19 8.95 32.05
N THR A 37 11.82 9.38 33.26
CA THR A 37 10.44 9.81 33.57
C THR A 37 9.99 11.07 32.81
N ARG A 38 10.93 11.72 32.09
CA ARG A 38 10.73 12.84 31.16
C ARG A 38 10.89 12.45 29.68
N SER A 39 10.91 11.17 29.34
CA SER A 39 10.97 10.73 27.94
C SER A 39 9.87 11.44 27.12
N PRO A 40 10.18 11.85 25.87
CA PRO A 40 9.27 12.66 25.08
C PRO A 40 7.95 11.91 24.86
N VAL A 41 6.83 12.65 24.84
CA VAL A 41 5.48 12.14 24.51
C VAL A 41 5.40 11.68 23.04
N LYS A 42 6.49 11.86 22.29
CA LYS A 42 6.61 11.63 20.86
C LYS A 42 7.96 10.99 20.55
N ASP A 43 7.96 9.90 19.81
CA ASP A 43 9.18 9.34 19.21
C ASP A 43 9.39 9.95 17.82
N VAL A 44 10.63 10.34 17.53
CA VAL A 44 11.06 10.86 16.24
C VAL A 44 12.26 10.05 15.75
N ILE A 45 12.07 9.33 14.66
CA ILE A 45 13.11 8.55 13.96
C ILE A 45 13.33 9.21 12.61
N SER A 46 14.56 9.58 12.29
CA SER A 46 14.90 10.09 10.96
C SER A 46 16.16 9.45 10.44
N LEU A 47 16.17 9.10 9.16
CA LEU A 47 17.34 8.55 8.47
C LEU A 47 17.23 8.81 6.97
N LYS A 48 18.33 8.63 6.26
CA LYS A 48 18.30 8.39 4.82
C LYS A 48 18.81 6.99 4.52
N PHE A 49 18.33 6.38 3.45
CA PHE A 49 18.81 5.08 2.99
C PHE A 49 19.07 5.07 1.49
N LYS A 50 19.94 4.15 1.07
CA LYS A 50 20.30 3.91 -0.33
C LYS A 50 20.56 2.41 -0.52
N THR A 51 19.88 1.78 -1.48
CA THR A 51 20.02 0.33 -1.75
C THR A 51 19.65 -0.04 -3.19
N MET A 52 20.15 -1.19 -3.65
CA MET A 52 19.70 -1.90 -4.85
C MET A 52 18.79 -3.09 -4.53
N GLN A 53 18.68 -3.47 -3.25
CA GLN A 53 17.78 -4.54 -2.84
C GLN A 53 16.37 -3.98 -2.73
N ASN A 54 15.40 -4.78 -3.19
CA ASN A 54 13.99 -4.42 -3.10
C ASN A 54 13.33 -4.82 -1.77
N ASP A 55 14.04 -5.57 -0.92
CA ASP A 55 13.58 -6.00 0.39
C ASP A 55 14.64 -5.72 1.46
N GLY A 56 14.23 -5.29 2.66
CA GLY A 56 15.15 -5.15 3.79
C GLY A 56 14.59 -4.33 4.95
N ILE A 57 14.92 -4.71 6.19
CA ILE A 57 14.49 -3.99 7.39
C ILE A 57 15.37 -2.77 7.65
N LEU A 58 14.79 -1.57 7.58
CA LEU A 58 15.51 -0.34 7.92
C LEU A 58 15.69 -0.19 9.44
N PHE A 59 14.59 -0.29 10.18
CA PHE A 59 14.63 -0.32 11.63
C PHE A 59 13.50 -1.16 12.23
N HIS A 60 13.73 -1.63 13.45
CA HIS A 60 12.77 -2.44 14.20
C HIS A 60 12.84 -2.10 15.69
N ARG A 61 11.68 -2.03 16.32
CA ARG A 61 11.53 -1.87 17.77
C ARG A 61 10.33 -2.69 18.23
N GLU A 62 10.53 -3.52 19.24
CA GLU A 62 9.49 -4.36 19.83
C GLU A 62 9.48 -4.16 21.35
N GLY A 63 8.31 -4.32 21.97
CA GLY A 63 8.08 -4.30 23.40
C GLY A 63 7.74 -5.67 23.96
N ARG A 64 7.77 -5.79 25.29
CA ARG A 64 7.54 -7.06 26.00
C ARG A 64 6.12 -7.63 25.81
N SER A 65 5.17 -6.78 25.46
CA SER A 65 3.78 -7.13 25.14
C SER A 65 3.59 -7.64 23.71
N GLY A 66 4.64 -7.65 22.86
CA GLY A 66 4.54 -7.95 21.43
C GLY A 66 4.12 -6.75 20.57
N ASP A 67 3.90 -5.60 21.22
CA ASP A 67 3.67 -4.33 20.55
C ASP A 67 4.97 -3.85 19.91
N GLY A 68 4.94 -3.39 18.66
CA GLY A 68 6.17 -3.09 17.94
C GLY A 68 5.98 -2.22 16.70
N VAL A 69 7.04 -1.52 16.31
CA VAL A 69 7.11 -0.70 15.12
C VAL A 69 8.27 -1.18 14.26
N THR A 70 7.98 -1.57 13.03
CA THR A 70 8.98 -1.99 12.04
C THR A 70 8.79 -1.20 10.77
N LEU A 71 9.87 -0.63 10.25
CA LEU A 71 9.90 -0.05 8.91
C LEU A 71 10.75 -0.95 8.01
N GLU A 72 10.14 -1.49 6.98
CA GLU A 72 10.80 -2.36 6.02
C GLU A 72 10.53 -1.94 4.58
N LEU A 73 11.54 -2.14 3.74
CA LEU A 73 11.41 -2.12 2.30
C LEU A 73 10.87 -3.48 1.85
N VAL A 74 9.81 -3.49 1.03
CA VAL A 74 9.22 -4.67 0.42
C VAL A 74 8.89 -4.33 -1.02
N GLN A 75 9.48 -5.08 -1.96
CA GLN A 75 9.34 -4.83 -3.41
C GLN A 75 9.55 -3.35 -3.79
N GLY A 76 10.57 -2.70 -3.21
CA GLY A 76 10.93 -1.31 -3.50
C GLY A 76 9.97 -0.26 -2.92
N LYS A 77 9.08 -0.65 -2.00
CA LYS A 77 8.11 0.23 -1.30
C LYS A 77 8.36 0.16 0.21
N LEU A 78 8.20 1.27 0.93
CA LEU A 78 8.32 1.25 2.39
C LEU A 78 6.99 0.92 3.05
N PHE A 79 7.01 -0.11 3.90
CA PHE A 79 5.89 -0.52 4.72
C PHE A 79 6.18 -0.25 6.18
N LEU A 80 5.26 0.47 6.82
CA LEU A 80 5.25 0.63 8.26
C LEU A 80 4.33 -0.42 8.87
N LEU A 81 4.88 -1.27 9.73
CA LEU A 81 4.15 -2.28 10.48
C LEU A 81 4.10 -1.90 11.94
N VAL A 82 2.88 -1.91 12.46
CA VAL A 82 2.55 -1.58 13.84
C VAL A 82 1.83 -2.81 14.40
N SER A 83 2.49 -3.59 15.25
CA SER A 83 1.87 -4.72 15.94
C SER A 83 1.25 -4.26 17.26
N SER A 84 0.07 -4.77 17.57
CA SER A 84 -0.51 -4.74 18.92
C SER A 84 -0.75 -6.19 19.37
N GLY A 85 -0.38 -6.55 20.60
CA GLY A 85 -0.14 -7.92 21.09
C GLY A 85 -1.23 -9.01 20.92
N ASP A 86 -2.40 -8.71 20.34
CA ASP A 86 -3.40 -9.69 19.92
C ASP A 86 -3.53 -9.69 18.39
N VAL A 87 -2.93 -10.72 17.78
CA VAL A 87 -2.88 -10.97 16.33
C VAL A 87 -2.05 -9.93 15.56
N ALA A 88 -0.83 -10.33 15.19
CA ALA A 88 -0.16 -9.73 14.05
C ALA A 88 -1.01 -10.04 12.80
N THR A 89 -1.95 -9.16 12.44
CA THR A 89 -2.50 -9.14 11.10
C THR A 89 -1.53 -8.36 10.22
N PRO A 90 -0.70 -9.02 9.40
CA PRO A 90 -0.24 -8.35 8.21
C PRO A 90 -1.53 -8.08 7.41
N SER A 91 -1.83 -6.81 7.16
CA SER A 91 -2.64 -6.47 6.00
C SER A 91 -1.68 -5.96 4.93
N PRO A 92 -1.07 -6.85 4.12
CA PRO A 92 -0.48 -6.45 2.85
C PRO A 92 -1.57 -6.00 1.84
N SER A 93 -2.85 -6.04 2.22
CA SER A 93 -4.03 -5.84 1.38
C SER A 93 -4.94 -4.69 1.82
N GLY A 94 -4.54 -3.86 2.78
CA GLY A 94 -5.23 -2.58 3.01
C GLY A 94 -4.71 -1.54 2.01
N PRO A 95 -5.57 -0.78 1.31
CA PRO A 95 -5.14 0.36 0.51
C PRO A 95 -4.61 1.47 1.43
N GLY A 96 -3.40 1.31 1.96
CA GLY A 96 -2.78 2.41 2.68
C GLY A 96 -1.48 2.24 3.46
N SER A 97 -0.88 1.06 3.55
CA SER A 97 0.30 0.83 4.41
C SER A 97 1.66 1.22 3.79
N ALA A 98 1.72 1.31 2.46
CA ALA A 98 2.94 1.60 1.72
C ALA A 98 3.13 3.10 1.45
N LEU A 99 4.37 3.58 1.53
CA LEU A 99 4.76 4.94 1.16
C LEU A 99 6.05 4.94 0.33
N GLY A 100 6.06 5.68 -0.77
CA GLY A 100 7.13 5.62 -1.77
C GLY A 100 7.13 4.30 -2.56
N SER A 101 7.80 4.32 -3.71
CA SER A 101 7.89 3.20 -4.66
C SER A 101 9.17 3.33 -5.46
N LEU A 102 9.71 2.19 -5.92
CA LEU A 102 10.93 2.14 -6.72
C LEU A 102 12.13 2.73 -5.95
N LEU A 103 12.16 2.52 -4.63
CA LEU A 103 13.16 3.08 -3.72
C LEU A 103 14.47 2.26 -3.69
N ASP A 104 14.55 1.23 -4.54
CA ASP A 104 15.69 0.37 -4.83
C ASP A 104 16.50 0.86 -6.05
N ASP A 105 16.42 2.16 -6.34
CA ASP A 105 17.03 2.84 -7.48
C ASP A 105 18.50 3.25 -7.27
N GLN A 106 19.09 2.87 -6.13
CA GLN A 106 20.46 3.21 -5.73
C GLN A 106 20.70 4.72 -5.49
N GLN A 107 19.64 5.50 -5.26
CA GLN A 107 19.68 6.88 -4.80
C GLN A 107 19.41 7.00 -3.29
N TRP A 108 19.67 8.19 -2.75
CA TRP A 108 19.38 8.49 -1.35
C TRP A 108 17.91 8.91 -1.19
N HIS A 109 17.19 8.17 -0.35
CA HIS A 109 15.82 8.47 0.06
C HIS A 109 15.77 8.86 1.53
N SER A 110 15.04 9.91 1.84
CA SER A 110 14.85 10.44 3.20
C SER A 110 13.60 9.88 3.85
N VAL A 111 13.72 9.49 5.11
CA VAL A 111 12.65 8.93 5.94
C VAL A 111 12.56 9.68 7.25
N LEU A 112 11.34 10.07 7.62
CA LEU A 112 11.01 10.64 8.93
C LEU A 112 9.76 9.96 9.45
N LEU A 113 9.86 9.31 10.61
CA LEU A 113 8.74 8.78 11.35
C LEU A 113 8.54 9.57 12.64
N GLU A 114 7.32 10.04 12.84
CA GLU A 114 6.88 10.75 14.03
C GLU A 114 5.72 9.99 14.66
N HIS A 115 5.89 9.50 15.88
CA HIS A 115 4.88 8.72 16.58
C HIS A 115 4.44 9.45 17.85
N SER A 116 3.14 9.75 17.98
CA SER A 116 2.56 10.41 19.16
C SER A 116 1.18 9.83 19.50
N GLY A 117 1.12 9.05 20.58
CA GLY A 117 -0.10 8.32 20.98
C GLY A 117 -0.55 7.38 19.86
N GLN A 118 -1.81 7.48 19.43
CA GLN A 118 -2.34 6.65 18.33
C GLN A 118 -1.97 7.15 16.92
N HIS A 119 -1.31 8.31 16.80
CA HIS A 119 -1.01 8.91 15.50
C HIS A 119 0.45 8.65 15.13
N VAL A 120 0.66 8.02 13.98
CA VAL A 120 1.97 7.86 13.35
C VAL A 120 1.99 8.63 12.05
N ASN A 121 2.98 9.50 11.86
CA ASN A 121 3.20 10.20 10.60
C ASN A 121 4.51 9.69 10.00
N LEU A 122 4.44 9.04 8.84
CA LEU A 122 5.60 8.63 8.06
C LEU A 122 5.76 9.59 6.89
N THR A 123 6.95 10.11 6.71
CA THR A 123 7.32 10.98 5.59
C THR A 123 8.47 10.34 4.83
N VAL A 124 8.29 10.16 3.52
CA VAL A 124 9.31 9.66 2.59
C VAL A 124 9.50 10.68 1.49
N ASP A 125 10.72 11.19 1.32
CA ASP A 125 11.07 12.21 0.32
C ASP A 125 10.12 13.42 0.29
N GLY A 126 9.77 13.90 1.49
CA GLY A 126 8.88 15.03 1.69
C GLY A 126 7.38 14.74 1.53
N ARG A 127 7.00 13.50 1.16
CA ARG A 127 5.59 13.07 1.11
C ARG A 127 5.21 12.41 2.41
N SER A 128 4.24 12.98 3.13
CA SER A 128 3.79 12.48 4.43
C SER A 128 2.47 11.71 4.31
N ARG A 129 2.34 10.66 5.12
CA ARG A 129 1.10 9.93 5.32
C ARG A 129 0.88 9.68 6.81
N GLN A 130 -0.34 9.96 7.25
CA GLN A 130 -0.76 9.69 8.62
C GLN A 130 -1.43 8.32 8.72
N PHE A 131 -1.07 7.60 9.76
CA PHE A 131 -1.58 6.30 10.13
C PHE A 131 -2.17 6.39 11.53
N ARG A 132 -3.24 5.63 11.75
CA ARG A 132 -3.78 5.42 13.08
C ARG A 132 -3.35 4.02 13.54
N ALA A 133 -2.55 3.96 14.60
CA ALA A 133 -2.21 2.69 15.23
C ALA A 133 -3.48 2.07 15.84
N TRP A 134 -3.68 0.77 15.64
CA TRP A 134 -4.74 0.02 16.31
C TRP A 134 -4.24 -0.34 17.71
N GLY A 135 -4.81 0.32 18.71
CA GLY A 135 -4.33 0.27 20.10
C GLY A 135 -3.60 1.54 20.51
N ASP A 136 -3.61 1.84 21.80
CA ASP A 136 -2.77 2.90 22.36
C ASP A 136 -1.36 2.31 22.46
N LEU A 137 -0.54 2.45 21.41
CA LEU A 137 0.90 2.19 21.49
C LEU A 137 1.49 3.20 22.47
N SER A 138 1.28 2.97 23.75
CA SER A 138 1.79 3.86 24.77
C SER A 138 3.31 3.68 24.77
N HIS A 139 4.04 4.80 24.75
CA HIS A 139 5.50 4.81 24.85
C HIS A 139 6.03 3.94 26.01
N LYS A 140 5.19 3.60 27.00
CA LYS A 140 5.53 2.74 28.14
C LYS A 140 5.71 1.26 27.77
N ASP A 141 5.08 0.77 26.71
CA ASP A 141 5.02 -0.67 26.39
C ASP A 141 6.18 -1.18 25.52
N LEU A 142 6.83 -0.28 24.77
CA LEU A 142 8.03 -0.60 23.96
C LEU A 142 9.31 -0.70 24.82
N ASP A 143 10.17 -1.67 24.51
CA ASP A 143 11.47 -1.80 25.17
C ASP A 143 12.37 -0.58 24.84
N PRO A 144 13.35 -0.28 25.72
CA PRO A 144 14.28 0.83 25.52
C PRO A 144 15.41 0.46 24.54
N GLU A 145 15.07 -0.28 23.49
CA GLU A 145 15.98 -0.79 22.47
C GLU A 145 15.40 -0.53 21.08
N ILE A 146 16.24 -0.19 20.12
CA ILE A 146 15.88 -0.06 18.70
C ILE A 146 17.02 -0.60 17.85
N SER A 147 16.70 -1.41 16.84
CA SER A 147 17.69 -1.95 15.90
C SER A 147 17.56 -1.32 14.51
N PHE A 148 18.70 -1.20 13.83
CA PHE A 148 18.83 -0.69 12.47
C PHE A 148 19.56 -1.72 11.60
N GLY A 149 19.15 -1.80 10.33
CA GLY A 149 19.72 -2.71 9.34
C GLY A 149 19.32 -4.18 9.48
N GLY A 150 18.62 -4.55 10.56
CA GLY A 150 18.15 -5.92 10.80
C GLY A 150 17.50 -6.06 12.18
N ILE A 151 17.01 -7.26 12.49
CA ILE A 151 16.46 -7.60 13.81
C ILE A 151 17.50 -8.37 14.61
N LEU A 152 17.84 -7.87 15.79
CA LEU A 152 18.70 -8.56 16.74
C LEU A 152 17.85 -9.37 17.70
N ALA A 153 17.76 -10.69 17.49
CA ALA A 153 17.08 -11.61 18.39
C ALA A 153 18.09 -12.34 19.30
N PRO A 154 18.36 -11.87 20.52
CA PRO A 154 19.15 -12.64 21.48
C PRO A 154 18.35 -13.88 21.95
N GLY A 155 18.82 -15.07 21.59
CA GLY A 155 18.50 -16.31 22.33
C GLY A 155 17.28 -17.14 21.89
N LYS A 156 16.67 -16.91 20.71
CA LYS A 156 15.71 -17.87 20.11
C LYS A 156 16.02 -18.08 18.63
N PRO A 157 16.09 -19.32 18.13
CA PRO A 157 16.15 -19.61 16.71
C PRO A 157 14.75 -19.43 16.12
N VAL A 158 14.32 -18.17 15.98
CA VAL A 158 13.16 -17.86 15.15
C VAL A 158 13.71 -17.77 13.74
N THR A 159 13.23 -18.64 12.85
CA THR A 159 13.40 -18.50 11.41
C THR A 159 12.67 -17.23 10.96
N PHE A 160 13.31 -16.07 11.14
CA PHE A 160 12.81 -14.81 10.61
C PHE A 160 12.80 -14.92 9.07
N GLN A 161 11.61 -14.84 8.47
CA GLN A 161 11.45 -14.84 7.01
C GLN A 161 11.85 -13.50 6.38
N ARG A 162 12.18 -12.49 7.18
CA ARG A 162 12.51 -11.13 6.72
C ARG A 162 14.01 -10.98 6.48
N LYS A 163 14.38 -10.31 5.39
CA LYS A 163 15.77 -10.02 5.04
C LYS A 163 16.27 -8.81 5.83
N ASN A 164 17.52 -8.89 6.29
CA ASN A 164 18.23 -7.72 6.80
C ASN A 164 18.52 -6.74 5.64
N PHE A 165 18.73 -5.48 5.97
CA PHE A 165 19.04 -4.45 4.99
C PHE A 165 20.45 -4.62 4.43
N ASP A 166 20.56 -4.51 3.11
CA ASP A 166 21.84 -4.50 2.40
C ASP A 166 21.91 -3.17 1.62
N GLY A 167 22.70 -2.24 2.12
CA GLY A 167 22.75 -0.86 1.63
C GLY A 167 23.30 0.11 2.68
N CYS A 168 23.27 1.39 2.33
CA CYS A 168 23.82 2.46 3.16
C CYS A 168 22.71 3.22 3.90
N LEU A 169 22.96 3.56 5.17
CA LEU A 169 22.16 4.52 5.93
C LEU A 169 22.98 5.79 6.20
N GLU A 170 22.33 6.94 6.16
CA GLU A 170 22.92 8.25 6.43
C GLU A 170 22.11 8.99 7.52
N ASN A 171 22.82 9.68 8.42
CA ASN A 171 22.27 10.55 9.47
C ASN A 171 21.14 9.88 10.27
N VAL A 172 21.39 8.65 10.76
CA VAL A 172 20.43 7.91 11.58
C VAL A 172 20.28 8.61 12.93
N ASN A 173 19.11 9.20 13.14
CA ASN A 173 18.79 9.93 14.35
C ASN A 173 17.56 9.34 15.05
N PHE A 174 17.69 9.16 16.36
CA PHE A 174 16.61 8.71 17.23
C PHE A 174 16.46 9.69 18.39
N ASN A 175 15.33 10.39 18.44
CA ASN A 175 14.99 11.34 19.51
C ASN A 175 16.07 12.42 19.78
N GLY A 176 16.84 12.81 18.76
CA GLY A 176 17.88 13.84 18.83
C GLY A 176 19.30 13.30 18.97
N GLU A 177 19.46 11.99 19.16
CA GLU A 177 20.77 11.32 19.24
C GLU A 177 21.21 10.80 17.86
N ASP A 178 22.44 11.12 17.44
CA ASP A 178 23.05 10.58 16.22
C ASP A 178 23.63 9.19 16.51
N ILE A 179 22.96 8.17 16.00
CA ILE A 179 23.29 6.78 16.31
C ILE A 179 24.57 6.33 15.59
N ILE A 180 24.90 6.91 14.43
CA ILE A 180 26.12 6.56 13.68
C ILE A 180 27.34 7.15 14.40
N ASP A 181 27.25 8.39 14.87
CA ASP A 181 28.32 9.02 15.66
C ASP A 181 28.59 8.25 16.95
N LEU A 182 27.53 7.86 17.69
CA LEU A 182 27.65 7.00 18.87
C LEU A 182 28.29 5.64 18.54
N ALA A 183 27.97 5.05 17.39
CA ALA A 183 28.56 3.79 16.93
C ALA A 183 30.05 3.94 16.60
N LYS A 184 30.47 5.06 15.99
CA LYS A 184 31.89 5.37 15.72
C LYS A 184 32.70 5.57 17.00
N GLN A 185 32.05 6.09 18.04
CA GLN A 185 32.66 6.31 19.35
C GLN A 185 32.74 5.04 20.21
N ASP A 186 32.18 3.92 19.75
CA ASP A 186 32.17 2.62 20.45
C ASP A 186 31.60 2.72 21.88
N VAL A 187 30.50 3.47 22.03
CA VAL A 187 29.85 3.65 23.34
C VAL A 187 29.09 2.38 23.75
N PRO A 188 29.01 2.05 25.05
CA PRO A 188 28.40 0.80 25.53
C PRO A 188 26.88 0.68 25.26
N GLN A 189 26.21 1.79 24.92
CA GLN A 189 24.80 1.84 24.53
C GLN A 189 24.56 1.28 23.12
N VAL A 190 25.59 1.23 22.27
CA VAL A 190 25.49 0.73 20.90
C VAL A 190 26.14 -0.64 20.81
N LEU A 191 25.44 -1.60 20.20
CA LEU A 191 25.96 -2.92 19.91
C LEU A 191 25.90 -3.17 18.40
N ILE A 192 27.05 -3.40 17.79
CA ILE A 192 27.17 -3.77 16.38
C ILE A 192 27.32 -5.29 16.29
N THR A 193 26.54 -5.91 15.41
CA THR A 193 26.67 -7.33 15.05
C THR A 193 27.07 -7.44 13.59
N GLY A 194 28.04 -8.32 13.30
CA GLY A 194 28.63 -8.46 11.97
C GLY A 194 29.68 -7.37 11.68
N THR A 195 29.94 -7.12 10.40
CA THR A 195 30.90 -6.11 9.94
C THR A 195 30.16 -4.96 9.27
N VAL A 196 30.41 -3.74 9.73
CA VAL A 196 29.87 -2.51 9.14
C VAL A 196 31.02 -1.63 8.65
N SER A 197 30.77 -0.83 7.63
CA SER A 197 31.70 0.19 7.12
C SER A 197 31.10 1.57 7.35
N PHE A 198 31.89 2.53 7.81
CA PHE A 198 31.45 3.93 7.95
C PHE A 198 31.66 4.75 6.67
N SER A 199 31.58 4.07 5.52
CA SER A 199 31.67 4.66 4.18
C SER A 199 30.74 3.89 3.24
N CYS A 200 30.05 4.62 2.36
CA CYS A 200 29.19 4.01 1.35
C CYS A 200 29.95 3.88 0.02
N SER A 201 30.58 2.73 -0.21
CA SER A 201 31.37 2.43 -1.41
C SER A 201 30.67 1.45 -2.35
N ARG A 202 29.34 1.52 -2.44
CA ARG A 202 28.56 0.67 -3.34
C ARG A 202 28.86 1.00 -4.80
N PRO A 203 29.09 0.00 -5.67
CA PRO A 203 29.35 0.24 -7.09
C PRO A 203 28.19 1.00 -7.73
N GLN A 204 28.52 2.01 -8.54
CA GLN A 204 27.52 2.71 -9.34
C GLN A 204 27.12 1.82 -10.51
N THR A 205 25.83 1.53 -10.62
CA THR A 205 25.27 0.88 -11.81
C THR A 205 24.67 1.95 -12.70
N MET A 206 24.96 1.90 -14.00
CA MET A 206 24.41 2.84 -14.97
C MET A 206 23.24 2.19 -15.74
N PRO A 207 21.97 2.45 -15.39
CA PRO A 207 20.84 1.91 -16.11
C PRO A 207 20.59 2.65 -17.44
N VAL A 208 19.85 2.01 -18.34
CA VAL A 208 19.42 2.57 -19.63
C VAL A 208 17.91 2.40 -19.75
N THR A 209 17.22 3.50 -20.06
CA THR A 209 15.77 3.52 -20.31
C THR A 209 15.45 3.49 -21.80
N PHE A 210 14.55 2.59 -22.19
CA PHE A 210 13.94 2.46 -23.51
C PHE A 210 12.61 3.23 -23.52
N LEU A 211 12.63 4.43 -24.11
CA LEU A 211 11.53 5.39 -23.99
C LEU A 211 10.29 5.01 -24.83
N SER A 212 10.47 4.28 -25.92
CA SER A 212 9.43 3.95 -26.90
C SER A 212 9.60 2.53 -27.45
N ALA A 213 8.54 1.98 -28.06
CA ALA A 213 8.61 0.69 -28.75
C ALA A 213 9.63 0.65 -29.92
N GLY A 214 10.10 1.81 -30.42
CA GLY A 214 11.17 1.89 -31.43
C GLY A 214 12.58 2.05 -30.85
N SER A 215 12.69 2.29 -29.53
CA SER A 215 13.96 2.52 -28.85
C SER A 215 14.81 1.26 -28.89
N HIS A 216 16.10 1.37 -29.20
CA HIS A 216 16.99 0.21 -29.28
C HIS A 216 18.42 0.53 -28.89
N LEU A 217 19.14 -0.50 -28.44
CA LEU A 217 20.58 -0.53 -28.24
C LEU A 217 21.18 -1.71 -29.01
N ALA A 218 21.97 -1.43 -30.03
CA ALA A 218 22.71 -2.42 -30.81
C ALA A 218 24.16 -2.50 -30.33
N LEU A 219 24.59 -3.68 -29.91
CA LEU A 219 25.92 -3.94 -29.37
C LEU A 219 26.62 -5.04 -30.19
N PRO A 220 27.92 -4.87 -30.50
CA PRO A 220 28.66 -5.91 -31.21
C PRO A 220 28.89 -7.12 -30.31
N GLY A 221 28.81 -8.32 -30.88
CA GLY A 221 29.27 -9.53 -30.21
C GLY A 221 30.79 -9.63 -30.22
N ILE A 222 31.34 -10.47 -29.34
CA ILE A 222 32.79 -10.72 -29.27
C ILE A 222 33.20 -11.77 -30.33
N PRO A 223 34.20 -11.50 -31.20
CA PRO A 223 34.72 -12.49 -32.13
C PRO A 223 35.44 -13.65 -31.42
N GLY A 224 35.36 -14.87 -31.97
CA GLY A 224 36.20 -16.00 -31.53
C GLY A 224 35.68 -16.82 -30.34
N HIS A 225 34.42 -16.68 -29.96
CA HIS A 225 33.76 -17.58 -28.99
C HIS A 225 32.77 -18.52 -29.68
N ASP A 226 32.78 -19.79 -29.26
CA ASP A 226 31.81 -20.79 -29.66
C ASP A 226 30.58 -20.71 -28.73
N GLY A 227 29.42 -20.38 -29.30
CA GLY A 227 28.19 -20.08 -28.56
C GLY A 227 28.02 -18.61 -28.17
N ALA A 228 26.90 -18.33 -27.49
CA ALA A 228 26.52 -17.00 -27.05
C ALA A 228 26.00 -17.03 -25.62
N SER A 229 26.51 -16.15 -24.76
CA SER A 229 25.95 -15.89 -23.43
C SER A 229 25.63 -14.41 -23.31
N VAL A 230 24.41 -14.06 -22.94
CA VAL A 230 24.03 -12.67 -22.67
C VAL A 230 23.32 -12.63 -21.33
N SER A 231 23.65 -11.66 -20.49
CA SER A 231 22.92 -11.44 -19.24
C SER A 231 22.62 -9.96 -19.04
N PHE A 232 21.52 -9.64 -18.38
CA PHE A 232 21.17 -8.28 -18.00
C PHE A 232 20.08 -8.32 -16.94
N GLN A 233 19.90 -7.22 -16.21
CA GLN A 233 18.69 -7.00 -15.45
C GLN A 233 17.72 -6.12 -16.23
N PHE A 234 16.42 -6.42 -16.16
CA PHE A 234 15.38 -5.58 -16.74
C PHE A 234 14.28 -5.25 -15.74
N GLN A 235 13.60 -4.14 -15.96
CA GLN A 235 12.46 -3.68 -15.17
C GLN A 235 11.43 -3.03 -16.10
N THR A 236 10.15 -3.40 -15.99
CA THR A 236 9.06 -2.84 -16.80
C THR A 236 7.68 -3.06 -16.14
N TRP A 237 6.70 -2.26 -16.58
CA TRP A 237 5.27 -2.48 -16.30
C TRP A 237 4.52 -3.14 -17.45
N ASN A 238 5.13 -3.20 -18.65
CA ASN A 238 4.47 -3.78 -19.82
C ASN A 238 4.49 -5.30 -19.74
N SER A 239 3.35 -5.95 -19.99
CA SER A 239 3.24 -7.42 -20.01
C SER A 239 3.82 -8.06 -21.27
N ALA A 240 4.14 -7.27 -22.30
CA ALA A 240 4.68 -7.76 -23.56
C ALA A 240 5.73 -6.82 -24.17
N GLY A 241 6.70 -7.38 -24.90
CA GLY A 241 7.66 -6.62 -25.70
C GLY A 241 8.87 -7.43 -26.17
N LEU A 242 9.53 -7.01 -27.25
CA LEU A 242 10.80 -7.60 -27.70
C LEU A 242 11.99 -7.06 -26.87
N LEU A 243 12.61 -7.90 -26.04
CA LEU A 243 13.75 -7.51 -25.19
C LEU A 243 15.08 -7.63 -25.92
N LEU A 244 15.30 -8.72 -26.66
CA LEU A 244 16.55 -8.98 -27.37
C LEU A 244 16.28 -9.66 -28.71
N SER A 245 17.02 -9.25 -29.73
CA SER A 245 17.13 -9.96 -31.00
C SER A 245 18.60 -10.07 -31.44
N SER A 246 18.95 -11.16 -32.11
CA SER A 246 20.24 -11.27 -32.80
C SER A 246 20.10 -10.89 -34.28
N TRP A 247 21.13 -10.24 -34.82
CA TRP A 247 21.27 -9.98 -36.25
C TRP A 247 22.32 -10.91 -36.88
N PRO A 248 21.91 -12.09 -37.34
CA PRO A 248 22.80 -12.97 -38.08
C PRO A 248 23.12 -12.40 -39.46
N GLN A 249 24.20 -12.92 -40.04
CA GLN A 249 24.51 -12.76 -41.47
C GLN A 249 23.38 -13.39 -42.33
N GLN A 250 23.34 -13.03 -43.61
CA GLN A 250 22.27 -13.42 -44.54
C GLN A 250 22.05 -14.95 -44.55
N GLY A 251 20.84 -15.41 -44.18
CA GLY A 251 20.43 -16.83 -44.30
C GLY A 251 20.18 -17.59 -42.98
N SER A 252 20.65 -17.10 -41.82
CA SER A 252 20.42 -17.79 -40.53
C SER A 252 19.18 -17.26 -39.78
N ARG A 253 18.58 -18.09 -38.93
CA ARG A 253 17.44 -17.71 -38.06
C ARG A 253 17.92 -16.78 -36.94
N ARG A 254 17.06 -15.82 -36.57
CA ARG A 254 17.34 -14.83 -35.52
C ARG A 254 16.98 -15.40 -34.16
N LEU A 255 17.81 -15.16 -33.16
CA LEU A 255 17.47 -15.40 -31.76
C LEU A 255 16.52 -14.30 -31.30
N LEU A 256 15.44 -14.66 -30.62
CA LEU A 256 14.44 -13.72 -30.10
C LEU A 256 14.17 -14.01 -28.63
N LEU A 257 14.25 -12.98 -27.80
CA LEU A 257 13.78 -13.00 -26.42
C LEU A 257 12.66 -11.97 -26.29
N THR A 258 11.45 -12.46 -26.02
CA THR A 258 10.25 -11.64 -25.88
C THR A 258 9.67 -11.80 -24.48
N LEU A 259 9.01 -10.75 -23.98
CA LEU A 259 8.09 -10.83 -22.87
C LEU A 259 6.69 -11.01 -23.46
N SER A 260 5.92 -11.94 -22.91
CA SER A 260 4.56 -12.24 -23.32
C SER A 260 3.76 -12.69 -22.10
N ASP A 261 2.70 -11.95 -21.78
CA ASP A 261 1.87 -12.14 -20.60
C ASP A 261 2.68 -12.22 -19.29
N GLY A 262 3.73 -11.39 -19.20
CA GLY A 262 4.62 -11.34 -18.04
C GLY A 262 5.61 -12.51 -17.93
N ALA A 263 5.71 -13.39 -18.92
CA ALA A 263 6.70 -14.46 -18.98
C ALA A 263 7.68 -14.27 -20.14
N LEU A 264 8.95 -14.63 -19.95
CA LEU A 264 9.95 -14.56 -21.03
C LEU A 264 9.83 -15.78 -21.94
N ARG A 265 9.90 -15.54 -23.25
CA ARG A 265 9.95 -16.58 -24.29
C ARG A 265 11.22 -16.39 -25.11
N LEU A 266 12.09 -17.40 -25.08
CA LEU A 266 13.32 -17.48 -25.86
C LEU A 266 13.12 -18.45 -27.02
N GLY A 267 13.42 -18.02 -28.24
CA GLY A 267 13.16 -18.78 -29.45
C GLY A 267 14.00 -18.38 -30.64
N LEU A 268 13.73 -19.02 -31.77
CA LEU A 268 14.29 -18.67 -33.07
C LEU A 268 13.18 -18.16 -33.98
N SER A 269 13.46 -17.15 -34.80
CA SER A 269 12.49 -16.62 -35.77
C SER A 269 11.94 -17.74 -36.68
N SER A 270 10.61 -17.85 -36.77
CA SER A 270 9.92 -18.86 -37.59
C SER A 270 10.14 -18.67 -39.09
N SER A 271 10.30 -19.77 -39.83
CA SER A 271 10.13 -19.82 -41.27
C SER A 271 8.66 -20.09 -41.63
N PRO A 272 8.16 -19.66 -42.82
CA PRO A 272 6.78 -19.93 -43.20
C PRO A 272 6.46 -21.43 -43.20
N GLY A 273 5.45 -21.85 -42.42
CA GLY A 273 4.97 -23.24 -42.37
C GLY A 273 5.61 -24.16 -41.33
N GLN A 274 6.52 -23.65 -40.47
CA GLN A 274 7.14 -24.42 -39.39
C GLN A 274 6.64 -23.96 -38.01
N ALA A 275 6.35 -24.92 -37.12
CA ALA A 275 5.95 -24.63 -35.75
C ALA A 275 7.10 -23.97 -34.97
N GLN A 276 6.78 -22.93 -34.22
CA GLN A 276 7.71 -22.16 -33.40
C GLN A 276 8.16 -22.99 -32.18
N SER A 277 9.47 -23.12 -31.99
CA SER A 277 10.07 -23.87 -30.88
C SER A 277 10.67 -22.90 -29.87
N ASP A 278 9.86 -22.51 -28.88
CA ASP A 278 10.25 -21.53 -27.87
C ASP A 278 10.29 -22.18 -26.48
N VAL A 279 11.15 -21.65 -25.62
CA VAL A 279 11.20 -21.99 -24.19
C VAL A 279 10.69 -20.80 -23.38
N THR A 280 9.81 -21.08 -22.41
CA THR A 280 9.23 -20.05 -21.54
C THR A 280 9.84 -20.12 -20.14
N ALA A 281 10.14 -18.96 -19.53
CA ALA A 281 10.65 -18.87 -18.16
C ALA A 281 10.09 -17.65 -17.42
N GLY A 282 9.90 -17.82 -16.10
CA GLY A 282 9.32 -16.81 -15.22
C GLY A 282 7.82 -16.59 -15.44
N ALA A 283 7.24 -15.74 -14.59
CA ALA A 283 5.85 -15.30 -14.68
C ALA A 283 5.69 -13.99 -13.91
N GLY A 284 4.81 -13.09 -14.37
CA GLY A 284 4.55 -11.82 -13.71
C GLY A 284 5.74 -10.86 -13.66
N LEU A 285 6.69 -10.97 -14.59
CA LEU A 285 7.94 -10.18 -14.62
C LEU A 285 7.75 -8.70 -15.03
N ASN A 286 6.50 -8.24 -15.04
CA ASN A 286 6.08 -6.88 -15.32
C ASN A 286 5.50 -6.21 -14.06
N ASP A 287 6.09 -6.55 -12.91
CA ASP A 287 5.73 -6.11 -11.55
C ASP A 287 6.49 -4.84 -11.11
N GLY A 288 7.25 -4.23 -12.03
CA GLY A 288 8.08 -3.07 -11.77
C GLY A 288 9.28 -3.37 -10.87
N GLN A 289 9.72 -4.63 -10.74
CA GLN A 289 10.95 -5.01 -10.06
C GLN A 289 12.08 -5.29 -11.05
N TRP A 290 13.32 -5.22 -10.58
CA TRP A 290 14.47 -5.65 -11.37
C TRP A 290 14.58 -7.18 -11.40
N HIS A 291 14.53 -7.76 -12.60
CA HIS A 291 14.72 -9.20 -12.81
C HIS A 291 16.03 -9.49 -13.53
N LEU A 292 16.82 -10.44 -13.03
CA LEU A 292 18.05 -10.89 -13.68
C LEU A 292 17.75 -11.97 -14.71
N VAL A 293 18.12 -11.71 -15.95
CA VAL A 293 17.98 -12.65 -17.07
C VAL A 293 19.35 -13.05 -17.56
N SER A 294 19.54 -14.35 -17.76
CA SER A 294 20.69 -14.88 -18.49
C SER A 294 20.23 -15.85 -19.55
N LEU A 295 20.73 -15.70 -20.76
CA LEU A 295 20.51 -16.59 -21.89
C LEU A 295 21.83 -17.22 -22.31
N THR A 296 21.76 -18.48 -22.71
CA THR A 296 22.91 -19.23 -23.20
C THR A 296 22.51 -20.04 -24.42
N VAL A 297 23.31 -19.94 -25.48
CA VAL A 297 23.19 -20.72 -26.71
C VAL A 297 24.45 -21.55 -26.85
N LYS A 298 24.31 -22.88 -26.82
CA LYS A 298 25.42 -23.82 -26.94
C LYS A 298 25.04 -24.95 -27.90
N GLY A 299 25.63 -24.96 -29.09
CA GLY A 299 25.31 -25.93 -30.14
C GLY A 299 23.84 -25.82 -30.59
N ASN A 300 23.02 -26.82 -30.25
CA ASN A 300 21.57 -26.78 -30.50
C ASN A 300 20.74 -26.44 -29.26
N GLN A 301 21.38 -26.21 -28.11
CA GLN A 301 20.70 -25.96 -26.85
C GLN A 301 20.51 -24.45 -26.64
N LEU A 302 19.27 -24.04 -26.41
CA LEU A 302 18.92 -22.70 -25.97
C LEU A 302 18.42 -22.78 -24.53
N SER A 303 18.97 -21.95 -23.65
CA SER A 303 18.52 -21.88 -22.25
C SER A 303 18.34 -20.44 -21.79
N VAL A 304 17.34 -20.23 -20.93
CA VAL A 304 17.06 -18.97 -20.26
C VAL A 304 16.87 -19.20 -18.76
N THR A 305 17.48 -18.35 -17.93
CA THR A 305 17.32 -18.32 -16.48
C THR A 305 16.80 -16.96 -16.04
N VAL A 306 15.91 -16.94 -15.06
CA VAL A 306 15.35 -15.72 -14.45
C VAL A 306 15.54 -15.78 -12.93
N ASP A 307 16.08 -14.74 -12.32
CA ASP A 307 16.22 -14.56 -10.85
C ASP A 307 16.86 -15.74 -10.11
N HIS A 308 17.94 -16.30 -10.68
CA HIS A 308 18.67 -17.45 -10.14
C HIS A 308 17.85 -18.76 -10.04
N ASN A 309 16.68 -18.82 -10.67
CA ASN A 309 15.89 -20.03 -10.78
C ASN A 309 16.50 -21.03 -11.78
N GLN A 310 15.93 -22.24 -11.82
CA GLN A 310 16.37 -23.27 -12.76
C GLN A 310 16.26 -22.82 -14.22
N ALA A 311 17.25 -23.17 -15.03
CA ALA A 311 17.29 -22.85 -16.44
C ALA A 311 16.21 -23.60 -17.22
N ALA A 312 15.32 -22.87 -17.88
CA ALA A 312 14.42 -23.45 -18.86
C ALA A 312 15.22 -23.68 -20.16
N THR A 313 15.17 -24.90 -20.70
CA THR A 313 16.01 -25.32 -21.83
C THR A 313 15.19 -25.97 -22.94
N ILE A 314 15.56 -25.72 -24.19
CA ILE A 314 15.06 -26.42 -25.37
C ILE A 314 16.21 -26.78 -26.32
N HIS A 315 16.03 -27.85 -27.10
CA HIS A 315 16.95 -28.24 -28.16
C HIS A 315 16.33 -27.93 -29.53
N ALA A 316 16.99 -27.06 -30.28
CA ALA A 316 16.62 -26.76 -31.66
C ALA A 316 16.90 -27.96 -32.57
N ALA A 317 16.07 -28.13 -33.60
CA ALA A 317 16.18 -29.23 -34.57
C ALA A 317 17.47 -29.18 -35.40
N LEU A 318 18.06 -28.00 -35.57
CA LEU A 318 19.34 -27.77 -36.24
C LEU A 318 20.25 -26.96 -35.30
N PRO A 319 21.58 -27.13 -35.37
CA PRO A 319 22.53 -26.30 -34.64
C PRO A 319 22.26 -24.81 -34.91
N VAL A 320 22.28 -24.00 -33.86
CA VAL A 320 22.16 -22.56 -34.00
C VAL A 320 23.53 -22.06 -34.43
N GLU A 321 23.67 -21.67 -35.69
CA GLU A 321 24.85 -20.97 -36.13
C GLU A 321 24.88 -19.61 -35.40
N THR A 322 25.80 -19.48 -34.45
CA THR A 322 26.18 -18.19 -33.87
C THR A 322 27.54 -17.80 -34.46
N PRO A 323 27.58 -17.16 -35.66
CA PRO A 323 28.83 -16.62 -36.17
C PRO A 323 29.52 -15.77 -35.11
N ALA A 324 30.84 -15.89 -35.03
CA ALA A 324 31.66 -14.99 -34.22
C ALA A 324 31.32 -13.52 -34.56
N GLY A 325 31.01 -12.70 -33.56
CA GLY A 325 30.71 -11.27 -33.75
C GLY A 325 29.28 -10.92 -34.18
N VAL A 326 28.29 -11.82 -34.04
CA VAL A 326 26.87 -11.45 -34.22
C VAL A 326 26.49 -10.28 -33.31
N ALA A 327 25.87 -9.25 -33.89
CA ALA A 327 25.38 -8.10 -33.13
C ALA A 327 24.06 -8.44 -32.41
N TYR A 328 23.94 -7.95 -31.18
CA TYR A 328 22.74 -8.07 -30.36
C TYR A 328 22.04 -6.74 -30.32
N ARG A 329 20.73 -6.73 -30.59
CA ARG A 329 19.88 -5.56 -30.38
C ARG A 329 18.98 -5.80 -29.19
N PHE A 330 19.11 -4.93 -28.20
CA PHE A 330 18.20 -4.82 -27.08
C PHE A 330 17.10 -3.82 -27.44
N GLY A 331 15.86 -4.18 -27.13
CA GLY A 331 14.67 -3.38 -27.46
C GLY A 331 14.46 -3.15 -28.96
N GLY A 332 13.38 -2.41 -29.26
CA GLY A 332 13.07 -1.88 -30.58
C GLY A 332 12.62 -2.91 -31.61
N CYS A 333 11.55 -2.57 -32.35
CA CYS A 333 11.14 -3.28 -33.57
C CYS A 333 11.46 -2.39 -34.78
N LEU A 334 12.16 -2.88 -35.81
CA LEU A 334 12.21 -2.11 -37.07
C LEU A 334 10.88 -2.23 -37.83
N PRO A 335 10.52 -1.20 -38.61
CA PRO A 335 9.36 -1.25 -39.49
C PRO A 335 9.47 -2.40 -40.52
N PRO A 336 8.33 -2.93 -40.99
CA PRO A 336 8.24 -4.16 -41.81
C PRO A 336 9.00 -4.11 -43.16
N SER A 337 9.52 -2.95 -43.58
CA SER A 337 10.37 -2.79 -44.76
C SER A 337 11.71 -3.54 -44.70
N SER A 338 12.15 -4.02 -43.52
CA SER A 338 13.38 -4.80 -43.31
C SER A 338 13.14 -6.27 -42.92
N GLY A 339 11.90 -6.76 -43.03
CA GLY A 339 11.50 -8.14 -42.72
C GLY A 339 10.44 -8.23 -41.61
N PRO A 340 9.88 -9.42 -41.34
CA PRO A 340 8.88 -9.63 -40.28
C PRO A 340 9.59 -9.67 -38.92
N GLU A 341 10.02 -8.50 -38.44
CA GLU A 341 10.77 -8.38 -37.18
C GLU A 341 9.93 -8.46 -35.93
N CYS A 342 8.69 -7.98 -36.03
CA CYS A 342 7.72 -8.07 -34.97
C CYS A 342 6.41 -8.52 -35.60
N GLU A 343 5.86 -9.62 -35.09
CA GLU A 343 4.45 -9.93 -35.28
C GLU A 343 3.68 -8.70 -34.79
N SER A 344 2.65 -8.25 -35.50
CA SER A 344 1.98 -6.96 -35.24
C SER A 344 1.41 -6.80 -33.82
N SER A 345 1.36 -7.88 -33.03
CA SER A 345 0.99 -7.93 -31.62
C SER A 345 2.14 -7.67 -30.63
N LEU A 346 3.39 -7.92 -31.03
CA LEU A 346 4.59 -7.77 -30.20
C LEU A 346 5.25 -6.42 -30.47
N GLY A 347 4.95 -5.41 -29.65
CA GLY A 347 5.67 -4.12 -29.68
C GLY A 347 7.13 -4.26 -29.23
N GLY A 348 7.95 -3.23 -29.44
CA GLY A 348 9.30 -3.20 -28.85
C GLY A 348 9.28 -2.90 -27.35
N PHE A 349 10.34 -3.28 -26.66
CA PHE A 349 10.48 -3.09 -25.22
C PHE A 349 10.45 -1.61 -24.81
N GLN A 350 9.68 -1.32 -23.76
CA GLN A 350 9.76 -0.08 -22.98
C GLN A 350 10.00 -0.47 -21.53
N GLY A 351 11.02 0.11 -20.91
CA GLY A 351 11.53 -0.33 -19.63
C GLY A 351 12.98 0.07 -19.44
N CYS A 352 13.60 -0.44 -18.39
CA CYS A 352 15.00 -0.19 -18.09
C CYS A 352 15.83 -1.46 -18.19
N LEU A 353 17.09 -1.32 -18.60
CA LEU A 353 18.10 -2.37 -18.53
C LEU A 353 19.30 -1.91 -17.71
N ARG A 354 19.96 -2.82 -16.98
CA ARG A 354 21.27 -2.58 -16.34
C ARG A 354 22.09 -3.87 -16.28
N LEU A 355 23.37 -3.75 -15.91
CA LEU A 355 24.30 -4.90 -15.77
C LEU A 355 24.34 -5.78 -17.03
N ILE A 356 24.37 -5.14 -18.20
CA ILE A 356 24.36 -5.84 -19.49
C ILE A 356 25.74 -6.46 -19.70
N SER A 357 25.77 -7.78 -19.87
CA SER A 357 26.98 -8.53 -20.20
C SER A 357 26.78 -9.37 -21.47
N ILE A 358 27.81 -9.43 -22.29
CA ILE A 358 27.89 -10.28 -23.48
C ILE A 358 29.13 -11.12 -23.34
N ASN A 359 28.97 -12.44 -23.34
CA ASN A 359 30.04 -13.43 -23.13
C ASN A 359 30.88 -13.15 -21.88
N ALA A 360 30.21 -12.86 -20.76
CA ALA A 360 30.79 -12.51 -19.46
C ALA A 360 31.62 -11.21 -19.43
N GLN A 361 31.61 -10.41 -20.50
CA GLN A 361 32.14 -9.05 -20.49
C GLN A 361 31.01 -8.05 -20.28
N GLU A 362 31.10 -7.26 -19.22
CA GLU A 362 30.17 -6.17 -18.95
C GLU A 362 30.33 -5.05 -20.00
N VAL A 363 29.22 -4.51 -20.46
CA VAL A 363 29.18 -3.47 -21.47
C VAL A 363 29.47 -2.12 -20.81
N ASP A 364 30.49 -1.43 -21.32
CA ASP A 364 30.77 -0.06 -20.92
C ASP A 364 29.76 0.91 -21.55
N LEU A 365 28.72 1.22 -20.79
CA LEU A 365 27.67 2.14 -21.21
C LEU A 365 28.16 3.61 -21.33
N ILE A 366 29.31 3.97 -20.74
CA ILE A 366 29.92 5.29 -20.92
C ILE A 366 30.45 5.39 -22.35
N SER A 367 31.14 4.35 -22.82
CA SER A 367 31.58 4.25 -24.22
C SER A 367 30.40 4.24 -25.20
N VAL A 368 29.26 3.63 -24.83
CA VAL A 368 28.02 3.72 -25.63
C VAL A 368 27.53 5.15 -25.72
N GLN A 369 27.41 5.86 -24.59
CA GLN A 369 26.97 7.26 -24.55
C GLN A 369 27.88 8.19 -25.36
N GLN A 370 29.18 7.91 -25.40
CA GLN A 370 30.17 8.65 -26.19
C GLN A 370 30.17 8.27 -27.69
N GLY A 371 29.35 7.30 -28.11
CA GLY A 371 29.28 6.84 -29.50
C GLY A 371 30.50 6.00 -29.94
N MET A 372 31.31 5.53 -29.00
CA MET A 372 32.49 4.69 -29.27
C MET A 372 32.14 3.20 -29.33
N LEU A 373 31.02 2.79 -28.73
CA LEU A 373 30.57 1.41 -28.68
C LEU A 373 29.10 1.29 -29.11
N GLY A 374 28.84 0.43 -30.09
CA GLY A 374 27.47 0.12 -30.52
C GLY A 374 26.77 1.29 -31.23
N ASN A 375 25.44 1.17 -31.34
CA ASN A 375 24.56 2.20 -31.89
C ASN A 375 23.24 2.17 -31.12
N PHE A 376 22.61 3.32 -30.89
CA PHE A 376 21.35 3.39 -30.17
C PHE A 376 20.41 4.45 -30.73
N SER A 377 19.13 4.31 -30.41
CA SER A 377 18.11 5.30 -30.75
C SER A 377 17.11 5.45 -29.61
N ASN A 378 16.80 6.71 -29.27
CA ASN A 378 15.79 7.10 -28.30
C ASN A 378 15.95 6.39 -26.94
N LEU A 379 17.18 6.42 -26.40
CA LEU A 379 17.52 5.91 -25.07
C LEU A 379 17.89 7.05 -24.14
N GLN A 380 17.59 6.86 -22.86
CA GLN A 380 18.11 7.70 -21.78
C GLN A 380 19.09 6.85 -20.96
N ILE A 381 20.38 7.20 -21.00
CA ILE A 381 21.47 6.50 -20.32
C ILE A 381 21.69 7.15 -18.95
N ASP A 382 22.13 6.37 -17.96
CA ASP A 382 22.41 6.79 -16.57
C ASP A 382 21.16 7.13 -15.74
N SER A 383 20.00 6.65 -16.17
CA SER A 383 18.78 6.76 -15.38
C SER A 383 17.73 5.75 -15.83
N CYS A 384 16.96 5.26 -14.85
CA CYS A 384 15.77 4.47 -15.10
C CYS A 384 14.52 5.35 -14.93
N GLY A 385 13.87 5.71 -16.04
CA GLY A 385 12.70 6.58 -16.06
C GLY A 385 11.37 5.85 -15.78
N ILE A 386 11.41 4.72 -15.09
CA ILE A 386 10.19 3.99 -14.71
C ILE A 386 9.43 4.77 -13.64
N LEU A 387 8.10 4.75 -13.71
CA LEU A 387 7.21 5.43 -12.78
C LEU A 387 6.13 4.47 -12.30
N ASP A 388 5.89 4.41 -10.98
CA ASP A 388 4.73 3.72 -10.41
C ASP A 388 3.51 4.67 -10.42
N ARG A 389 2.66 4.54 -11.43
CA ARG A 389 1.42 5.31 -11.62
C ARG A 389 0.27 4.82 -10.74
N CYS A 390 0.44 3.69 -10.06
CA CYS A 390 -0.50 3.21 -9.07
C CYS A 390 -0.16 3.70 -7.65
N LEU A 391 0.88 4.53 -7.49
CA LEU A 391 1.24 5.13 -6.20
C LEU A 391 1.45 6.66 -6.31
N PRO A 392 0.58 7.49 -5.68
CA PRO A 392 -0.59 7.11 -4.91
C PRO A 392 -1.66 6.44 -5.78
N ASN A 393 -2.48 5.57 -5.20
CA ASN A 393 -3.55 4.92 -5.95
C ASN A 393 -4.63 5.95 -6.32
N HIS A 394 -4.79 6.20 -7.62
CA HIS A 394 -5.79 7.12 -8.17
C HIS A 394 -7.17 6.47 -8.37
N CYS A 395 -7.29 5.15 -8.15
CA CYS A 395 -8.56 4.45 -8.18
C CYS A 395 -9.29 4.64 -6.86
N GLU A 396 -10.42 5.33 -6.90
CA GLU A 396 -11.26 5.63 -5.75
C GLU A 396 -12.14 4.43 -5.36
N HIS A 397 -12.79 4.52 -4.19
CA HIS A 397 -13.77 3.54 -3.70
C HIS A 397 -13.32 2.08 -3.76
N GLY A 398 -12.05 1.83 -3.41
CA GLY A 398 -11.49 0.46 -3.37
C GLY A 398 -11.16 -0.14 -4.74
N GLY A 399 -11.20 0.65 -5.82
CA GLY A 399 -10.85 0.18 -7.17
C GLY A 399 -9.41 -0.35 -7.24
N ARG A 400 -9.22 -1.46 -7.98
CA ARG A 400 -7.90 -2.08 -8.15
C ARG A 400 -7.14 -1.40 -9.28
N CYS A 401 -5.96 -0.84 -8.95
CA CYS A 401 -5.09 -0.24 -9.96
C CYS A 401 -4.23 -1.29 -10.67
N SER A 402 -4.10 -1.14 -11.99
CA SER A 402 -3.08 -1.79 -12.82
C SER A 402 -2.41 -0.76 -13.72
N GLN A 403 -1.25 -1.05 -14.28
CA GLN A 403 -0.50 -0.07 -15.07
C GLN A 403 0.34 -0.69 -16.18
N THR A 404 0.75 0.19 -17.09
CA THR A 404 1.72 -0.04 -18.17
C THR A 404 2.79 1.04 -18.10
N TRP A 405 3.77 1.01 -19.00
CA TRP A 405 4.79 2.04 -19.12
C TRP A 405 4.24 3.45 -19.32
N THR A 406 3.03 3.60 -19.89
CA THR A 406 2.48 4.91 -20.29
C THR A 406 1.21 5.31 -19.55
N ALA A 407 0.43 4.36 -19.03
CA ALA A 407 -0.88 4.61 -18.42
C ALA A 407 -1.15 3.72 -17.22
N PHE A 408 -2.10 4.13 -16.38
CA PHE A 408 -2.72 3.29 -15.36
C PHE A 408 -4.20 3.06 -15.70
N TYR A 409 -4.79 2.03 -15.10
CA TYR A 409 -6.16 1.60 -15.29
C TYR A 409 -6.77 1.21 -13.95
N CYS A 410 -8.03 1.56 -13.76
CA CYS A 410 -8.79 1.19 -12.57
C CYS A 410 -9.82 0.12 -12.92
N ASP A 411 -9.76 -0.99 -12.22
CA ASP A 411 -10.84 -1.97 -12.18
C ASP A 411 -11.84 -1.56 -11.09
N CYS A 412 -12.99 -1.05 -11.53
CA CYS A 412 -14.10 -0.64 -10.68
C CYS A 412 -15.13 -1.76 -10.47
N THR A 413 -14.83 -3.00 -10.90
CA THR A 413 -15.75 -4.11 -10.68
C THR A 413 -15.96 -4.32 -9.18
N SER A 414 -17.22 -4.57 -8.80
CA SER A 414 -17.62 -4.81 -7.42
C SER A 414 -17.43 -3.64 -6.44
N THR A 415 -17.12 -2.42 -6.90
CA THR A 415 -17.04 -1.25 -6.03
C THR A 415 -18.38 -0.53 -5.89
N GLY A 416 -19.29 -0.70 -6.86
CA GLY A 416 -20.51 0.12 -6.95
C GLY A 416 -20.29 1.46 -7.64
N TYR A 417 -19.11 1.67 -8.24
CA TYR A 417 -18.72 2.90 -8.95
C TYR A 417 -18.23 2.61 -10.37
N ALA A 418 -18.14 3.65 -11.18
CA ALA A 418 -17.70 3.64 -12.57
C ALA A 418 -16.89 4.89 -12.93
N GLY A 419 -16.45 4.94 -14.20
CA GLY A 419 -15.54 5.97 -14.71
C GLY A 419 -14.09 5.52 -14.69
N ALA A 420 -13.19 6.34 -15.26
CA ALA A 420 -11.78 5.99 -15.42
C ALA A 420 -11.05 5.78 -14.08
N THR A 421 -11.52 6.40 -13.00
CA THR A 421 -10.94 6.35 -11.65
C THR A 421 -11.91 5.83 -10.60
N CYS A 422 -13.02 5.20 -11.00
CA CYS A 422 -14.07 4.73 -10.10
C CYS A 422 -14.72 5.86 -9.26
N HIS A 423 -14.75 7.08 -9.76
CA HIS A 423 -15.30 8.23 -9.05
C HIS A 423 -16.84 8.29 -9.06
N HIS A 424 -17.48 7.78 -10.11
CA HIS A 424 -18.92 7.99 -10.32
C HIS A 424 -19.75 6.86 -9.73
N SER A 425 -20.63 7.15 -8.78
CA SER A 425 -21.54 6.14 -8.23
C SER A 425 -22.47 5.55 -9.29
N LEU A 426 -22.72 4.25 -9.20
CA LEU A 426 -23.73 3.56 -10.02
C LEU A 426 -25.14 3.68 -9.45
N TYR A 427 -25.28 4.15 -8.21
CA TYR A 427 -26.52 4.17 -7.46
C TYR A 427 -27.02 5.59 -7.23
N GLU A 428 -28.34 5.75 -7.09
CA GLU A 428 -28.90 7.06 -6.81
C GLU A 428 -28.70 7.47 -5.34
N GLN A 429 -28.69 8.79 -5.12
CA GLN A 429 -28.47 9.36 -3.80
C GLN A 429 -29.65 9.20 -2.83
N SER A 430 -30.83 8.83 -3.33
CA SER A 430 -32.01 8.62 -2.49
C SER A 430 -33.09 7.79 -3.20
N CYS A 431 -34.03 7.27 -2.41
CA CYS A 431 -35.23 6.64 -2.95
C CYS A 431 -36.08 7.63 -3.78
N GLU A 432 -36.11 8.91 -3.41
CA GLU A 432 -36.78 9.95 -4.22
C GLU A 432 -36.17 10.08 -5.62
N ALA A 433 -34.84 10.04 -5.74
CA ALA A 433 -34.17 10.07 -7.03
C ALA A 433 -34.52 8.85 -7.90
N TYR A 434 -34.58 7.65 -7.32
CA TYR A 434 -35.08 6.46 -8.03
C TYR A 434 -36.54 6.62 -8.47
N LYS A 435 -37.42 7.17 -7.62
CA LYS A 435 -38.82 7.43 -7.98
C LYS A 435 -38.93 8.36 -9.18
N HIS A 436 -38.12 9.42 -9.24
CA HIS A 436 -38.11 10.35 -10.38
C HIS A 436 -37.68 9.69 -11.70
N ARG A 437 -36.93 8.58 -11.64
CA ARG A 437 -36.59 7.75 -12.80
C ARG A 437 -37.67 6.72 -13.16
N GLY A 438 -38.77 6.67 -12.42
CA GLY A 438 -39.88 5.72 -12.65
C GLY A 438 -39.70 4.36 -11.97
N SER A 439 -38.76 4.24 -11.03
CA SER A 439 -38.55 2.99 -10.28
C SER A 439 -39.70 2.69 -9.30
N PRO A 440 -40.17 1.44 -9.19
CA PRO A 440 -41.20 1.05 -8.23
C PRO A 440 -40.66 0.91 -6.80
N SER A 441 -41.55 0.67 -5.82
CA SER A 441 -41.14 0.29 -4.46
C SER A 441 -40.37 -1.02 -4.44
N GLY A 442 -39.32 -1.11 -3.63
CA GLY A 442 -38.45 -2.29 -3.57
C GLY A 442 -37.18 -2.07 -2.77
N LEU A 443 -36.29 -3.06 -2.77
CA LEU A 443 -34.96 -2.94 -2.19
C LEU A 443 -33.99 -2.36 -3.23
N TYR A 444 -33.29 -1.29 -2.87
CA TYR A 444 -32.31 -0.61 -3.72
C TYR A 444 -31.02 -0.38 -2.95
N HIS A 445 -29.90 -0.27 -3.66
CA HIS A 445 -28.71 0.37 -3.09
C HIS A 445 -28.84 1.87 -3.29
N ILE A 446 -28.53 2.63 -2.24
CA ILE A 446 -28.45 4.09 -2.27
C ILE A 446 -27.04 4.53 -1.91
N ASP A 447 -26.65 5.68 -2.45
CA ASP A 447 -25.35 6.29 -2.19
C ASP A 447 -25.54 7.78 -1.87
N PRO A 448 -25.82 8.13 -0.61
CA PRO A 448 -26.29 9.46 -0.23
C PRO A 448 -25.28 10.59 -0.50
N ASP A 449 -23.98 10.30 -0.44
CA ASP A 449 -22.89 11.23 -0.74
C ASP A 449 -22.39 11.11 -2.18
N GLY A 450 -22.75 10.06 -2.91
CA GLY A 450 -22.36 9.87 -4.31
C GLY A 450 -20.86 9.60 -4.38
N SER A 451 -20.09 10.50 -5.00
CA SER A 451 -18.63 10.37 -5.09
C SER A 451 -17.88 10.72 -3.79
N GLY A 452 -18.56 10.60 -2.65
CA GLY A 452 -17.99 10.81 -1.33
C GLY A 452 -17.38 9.52 -0.76
N PRO A 453 -16.82 9.56 0.45
CA PRO A 453 -16.08 8.44 1.01
C PRO A 453 -16.94 7.26 1.47
N LEU A 454 -18.28 7.36 1.50
CA LEU A 454 -19.14 6.30 2.00
C LEU A 454 -19.52 5.33 0.88
N GLU A 455 -19.46 4.03 1.19
CA GLU A 455 -19.88 3.01 0.25
C GLU A 455 -21.42 2.98 0.09
N PRO A 456 -21.93 2.55 -1.08
CA PRO A 456 -23.36 2.34 -1.29
C PRO A 456 -23.89 1.21 -0.41
N PHE A 457 -25.13 1.34 0.07
CA PHE A 457 -25.71 0.35 0.97
C PHE A 457 -27.20 0.11 0.69
N PRO A 458 -27.74 -1.07 1.08
CA PRO A 458 -29.12 -1.40 0.79
C PRO A 458 -30.11 -0.64 1.68
N ALA A 459 -31.17 -0.13 1.06
CA ALA A 459 -32.31 0.50 1.71
C ALA A 459 -33.61 0.03 1.04
N PHE A 460 -34.69 -0.09 1.81
CA PHE A 460 -36.00 -0.33 1.22
C PHE A 460 -36.62 1.01 0.82
N CYS A 461 -36.86 1.19 -0.47
CA CYS A 461 -37.52 2.36 -1.00
C CYS A 461 -39.02 2.12 -1.11
N ASN A 462 -39.79 2.86 -0.33
CA ASN A 462 -41.24 2.87 -0.45
C ASN A 462 -41.67 4.08 -1.29
N MET A 463 -41.92 3.85 -2.57
CA MET A 463 -42.20 4.87 -3.59
C MET A 463 -43.69 5.27 -3.66
N THR A 464 -44.34 5.47 -2.51
CA THR A 464 -45.69 6.08 -2.48
C THR A 464 -45.63 7.55 -2.88
N ASP A 465 -46.74 8.29 -2.85
CA ASP A 465 -46.80 9.73 -3.19
C ASP A 465 -45.69 10.55 -2.51
N VAL A 466 -45.39 10.24 -1.25
CA VAL A 466 -44.20 10.70 -0.54
C VAL A 466 -43.21 9.55 -0.43
N PRO A 467 -42.06 9.58 -1.14
CA PRO A 467 -41.10 8.49 -1.11
C PRO A 467 -40.42 8.39 0.26
N TRP A 468 -40.32 7.17 0.81
CA TRP A 468 -39.60 6.88 2.04
C TRP A 468 -38.38 6.02 1.78
N THR A 469 -37.25 6.41 2.38
CA THR A 469 -36.07 5.55 2.55
C THR A 469 -36.22 4.83 3.90
N VAL A 470 -36.48 3.54 3.87
CA VAL A 470 -36.69 2.71 5.07
C VAL A 470 -35.44 1.90 5.37
N LEU A 471 -34.80 2.19 6.51
CA LEU A 471 -33.59 1.52 6.98
C LEU A 471 -33.93 0.53 8.08
N ARG A 472 -33.51 -0.72 7.90
CA ARG A 472 -33.85 -1.81 8.83
C ARG A 472 -32.84 -1.90 9.96
N HIS A 473 -33.33 -2.32 11.13
CA HIS A 473 -32.53 -2.65 12.30
C HIS A 473 -33.02 -3.95 12.96
N ASN A 474 -32.21 -4.50 13.86
CA ASN A 474 -32.46 -5.76 14.57
C ASN A 474 -33.58 -5.72 15.65
N GLY A 475 -34.19 -4.57 15.89
CA GLY A 475 -35.09 -4.32 17.04
C GLY A 475 -36.57 -4.25 16.68
N SER A 476 -37.00 -4.88 15.58
CA SER A 476 -38.39 -4.84 15.12
C SER A 476 -39.31 -5.85 15.82
N ALA A 477 -38.77 -6.77 16.61
CA ALA A 477 -39.55 -7.75 17.38
C ALA A 477 -39.67 -7.34 18.86
N PHE A 478 -40.84 -7.60 19.46
CA PHE A 478 -41.06 -7.37 20.89
C PHE A 478 -40.09 -8.18 21.74
N THR A 479 -39.33 -7.48 22.57
CA THR A 479 -38.42 -8.09 23.55
C THR A 479 -39.03 -8.00 24.94
N ARG A 480 -39.34 -9.15 25.55
CA ARG A 480 -39.86 -9.19 26.92
C ARG A 480 -38.70 -9.04 27.92
N VAL A 481 -38.70 -7.95 28.67
CA VAL A 481 -37.72 -7.68 29.72
C VAL A 481 -38.23 -8.22 31.07
N LYS A 482 -37.40 -8.98 31.80
CA LYS A 482 -37.69 -9.47 33.16
C LYS A 482 -36.48 -9.24 34.07
N GLY A 483 -36.73 -8.77 35.29
CA GLY A 483 -35.70 -8.68 36.33
C GLY A 483 -34.64 -7.61 36.11
N ALA A 484 -34.93 -6.56 35.34
CA ALA A 484 -34.05 -5.40 35.21
C ALA A 484 -34.23 -4.47 36.40
N ASP A 485 -33.12 -4.02 36.99
CA ASP A 485 -33.07 -3.04 38.07
C ASP A 485 -31.94 -2.01 37.83
N TRP A 486 -31.65 -1.17 38.82
CA TRP A 486 -30.63 -0.13 38.70
C TRP A 486 -29.20 -0.71 38.63
N GLU A 487 -28.93 -1.84 39.28
CA GLU A 487 -27.62 -2.50 39.26
C GLU A 487 -27.42 -3.34 37.99
N SER A 488 -28.52 -3.85 37.42
CA SER A 488 -28.56 -4.62 36.19
C SER A 488 -29.65 -4.13 35.23
N PRO A 489 -29.47 -2.95 34.59
CA PRO A 489 -30.47 -2.42 33.66
C PRO A 489 -30.46 -3.21 32.36
N HIS A 490 -31.65 -3.43 31.80
CA HIS A 490 -31.77 -3.96 30.44
C HIS A 490 -31.37 -2.88 29.43
N ARG A 491 -30.43 -3.20 28.54
CA ARG A 491 -29.97 -2.31 27.47
C ARG A 491 -30.34 -2.90 26.11
N ALA A 492 -31.12 -2.16 25.34
CA ALA A 492 -31.40 -2.46 23.94
C ALA A 492 -30.50 -1.61 23.05
N VAL A 493 -29.77 -2.23 22.13
CA VAL A 493 -28.91 -1.56 21.14
C VAL A 493 -29.41 -1.90 19.75
N PHE A 494 -29.85 -0.89 19.00
CA PHE A 494 -30.36 -1.05 17.65
C PHE A 494 -29.20 -1.05 16.65
N GLN A 495 -28.97 -2.21 16.05
CA GLN A 495 -27.98 -2.37 14.99
C GLN A 495 -28.68 -2.23 13.64
N TYR A 496 -28.34 -1.15 12.95
CA TYR A 496 -28.79 -0.89 11.59
C TYR A 496 -27.95 -1.65 10.57
N THR A 497 -28.52 -1.92 9.40
CA THR A 497 -27.76 -2.45 8.26
C THR A 497 -26.77 -1.43 7.67
N ALA A 498 -27.04 -0.14 7.86
CA ALA A 498 -26.18 0.96 7.45
C ALA A 498 -25.24 1.41 8.59
N SER A 499 -24.05 1.89 8.24
CA SER A 499 -23.10 2.47 9.20
C SER A 499 -23.62 3.77 9.82
N PRO A 500 -23.10 4.21 10.97
CA PRO A 500 -23.45 5.52 11.55
C PRO A 500 -23.27 6.69 10.58
N GLU A 501 -22.20 6.67 9.78
CA GLU A 501 -21.90 7.71 8.79
C GLU A 501 -22.90 7.68 7.64
N GLN A 502 -23.24 6.50 7.13
CA GLN A 502 -24.28 6.30 6.11
C GLN A 502 -25.67 6.76 6.60
N LEU A 503 -26.01 6.45 7.85
CA LEU A 503 -27.24 6.93 8.50
C LEU A 503 -27.26 8.45 8.55
N LEU A 504 -26.18 9.09 9.03
CA LEU A 504 -26.09 10.54 9.12
C LEU A 504 -26.17 11.21 7.75
N ALA A 505 -25.50 10.67 6.74
CA ALA A 505 -25.56 11.18 5.37
C ALA A 505 -26.99 11.09 4.80
N THR A 506 -27.67 9.97 5.04
CA THR A 506 -29.06 9.77 4.59
C THR A 506 -30.03 10.72 5.30
N ILE A 507 -29.91 10.84 6.63
CA ILE A 507 -30.73 11.75 7.45
C ILE A 507 -30.50 13.20 7.04
N GLY A 508 -29.25 13.58 6.75
CA GLY A 508 -28.90 14.93 6.30
C GLY A 508 -29.57 15.35 4.98
N ARG A 509 -29.99 14.38 4.16
CA ARG A 509 -30.74 14.61 2.91
C ARG A 509 -32.25 14.51 3.09
N ALA A 510 -32.72 13.91 4.17
CA ALA A 510 -34.13 13.71 4.41
C ALA A 510 -34.79 15.01 4.87
N ARG A 511 -35.88 15.40 4.22
CA ARG A 511 -36.72 16.52 4.69
C ARG A 511 -37.37 16.20 6.04
N HIS A 512 -37.67 14.94 6.28
CA HIS A 512 -38.29 14.45 7.50
C HIS A 512 -37.74 13.06 7.83
N CYS A 513 -37.40 12.84 9.10
CA CYS A 513 -36.89 11.56 9.60
C CYS A 513 -37.64 11.22 10.88
N GLN A 514 -38.12 9.98 10.98
CA GLN A 514 -38.80 9.45 12.16
C GLN A 514 -38.35 8.03 12.46
N GLN A 515 -38.27 7.71 13.74
CA GLN A 515 -38.09 6.35 14.24
C GLN A 515 -39.14 6.13 15.32
N GLU A 516 -39.88 5.03 15.21
CA GLU A 516 -40.89 4.65 16.20
C GLU A 516 -40.28 3.73 17.26
N LEU A 517 -40.58 4.02 18.52
CA LEU A 517 -40.20 3.20 19.67
C LEU A 517 -41.46 2.91 20.49
N GLU A 518 -41.84 1.64 20.54
CA GLU A 518 -42.99 1.17 21.31
C GLU A 518 -42.53 0.53 22.62
N PHE A 519 -43.17 0.92 23.72
CA PHE A 519 -42.87 0.43 25.06
C PHE A 519 -44.14 -0.06 25.74
N HIS A 520 -44.20 -1.36 26.04
CA HIS A 520 -45.23 -1.96 26.87
C HIS A 520 -44.66 -2.25 28.25
N CYS A 521 -45.34 -1.75 29.29
CA CYS A 521 -45.02 -2.08 30.65
C CYS A 521 -45.80 -3.32 31.09
N ARG A 522 -45.49 -3.83 32.28
CA ARG A 522 -46.37 -4.64 33.13
C ARG A 522 -45.69 -4.71 34.48
N ARG A 523 -46.27 -4.10 35.51
CA ARG A 523 -45.58 -3.89 36.81
C ARG A 523 -44.18 -3.26 36.66
N PHE A 524 -43.98 -2.40 35.66
CA PHE A 524 -42.71 -1.73 35.38
C PHE A 524 -42.91 -0.23 35.45
N ARG A 525 -42.12 0.45 36.28
CA ARG A 525 -42.22 1.90 36.50
C ARG A 525 -41.22 2.65 35.62
N LEU A 526 -41.66 3.75 35.04
CA LEU A 526 -40.81 4.68 34.28
C LEU A 526 -40.10 5.66 35.22
N TRP A 527 -40.73 5.99 36.35
CA TRP A 527 -40.23 6.92 37.37
C TRP A 527 -40.34 6.35 38.79
N ASP A 528 -39.42 6.71 39.68
CA ASP A 528 -39.56 6.43 41.12
C ASP A 528 -40.54 7.44 41.73
N THR A 529 -41.60 6.91 42.34
CA THR A 529 -42.71 7.66 42.92
C THR A 529 -42.34 8.41 44.21
N ARG A 530 -41.16 8.17 44.78
CA ARG A 530 -40.70 8.78 46.05
C ARG A 530 -39.97 10.10 45.84
N ASP A 531 -39.10 10.14 44.84
CA ASP A 531 -38.16 11.26 44.59
C ASP A 531 -38.20 11.77 43.14
N GLY A 532 -38.93 11.09 42.25
CA GLY A 532 -39.06 11.50 40.85
C GLY A 532 -37.82 11.14 40.01
N THR A 533 -37.01 10.16 40.43
CA THR A 533 -35.85 9.71 39.65
C THR A 533 -36.29 8.90 38.41
N PRO A 534 -35.74 9.14 37.20
CA PRO A 534 -36.08 8.35 36.02
C PRO A 534 -35.50 6.94 36.11
N LEU A 535 -36.34 5.93 35.90
CA LEU A 535 -35.94 4.51 35.91
C LEU A 535 -35.75 3.95 34.49
N SER A 536 -36.11 4.72 33.48
CA SER A 536 -36.01 4.36 32.06
C SER A 536 -35.69 5.59 31.22
N TRP A 537 -34.88 5.41 30.19
CA TRP A 537 -34.48 6.48 29.27
C TRP A 537 -34.06 5.90 27.92
N TRP A 538 -34.02 6.75 26.91
CA TRP A 538 -33.38 6.46 25.64
C TRP A 538 -32.33 7.54 25.34
N VAL A 539 -31.40 7.23 24.46
CA VAL A 539 -30.30 8.12 24.11
C VAL A 539 -30.49 8.62 22.68
N GLY A 540 -30.52 9.94 22.52
CA GLY A 540 -30.68 10.59 21.23
C GLY A 540 -29.40 10.66 20.42
N ARG A 541 -29.50 11.21 19.20
CA ARG A 541 -28.36 11.34 18.26
C ARG A 541 -27.16 12.10 18.83
N ALA A 542 -27.37 13.07 19.73
CA ALA A 542 -26.28 13.84 20.34
C ALA A 542 -25.75 13.21 21.62
N ASN A 543 -26.01 11.91 21.83
CA ASN A 543 -25.70 11.18 23.04
C ASN A 543 -26.37 11.77 24.29
N GLU A 544 -27.50 12.46 24.09
CA GLU A 544 -28.26 13.07 25.17
C GLU A 544 -29.31 12.09 25.73
N MET A 545 -29.49 12.10 27.05
CA MET A 545 -30.46 11.24 27.73
C MET A 545 -31.84 11.88 27.67
N HIS A 546 -32.82 11.13 27.15
CA HIS A 546 -34.22 11.51 27.07
C HIS A 546 -35.06 10.58 27.94
N THR A 547 -35.93 11.15 28.77
CA THR A 547 -36.77 10.41 29.74
C THR A 547 -38.26 10.42 29.39
N TYR A 548 -38.63 11.08 28.28
CA TYR A 548 -39.98 11.02 27.72
C TYR A 548 -40.12 9.84 26.75
N TRP A 549 -41.34 9.31 26.64
CA TRP A 549 -41.67 8.17 25.79
C TRP A 549 -42.80 8.53 24.81
N GLY A 550 -42.99 7.69 23.78
CA GLY A 550 -43.82 7.96 22.60
C GLY A 550 -45.15 8.68 22.90
N GLY A 551 -45.36 9.81 22.21
CA GLY A 551 -46.55 10.67 22.32
C GLY A 551 -46.49 11.77 23.39
N SER A 552 -45.39 11.88 24.14
CA SER A 552 -45.16 12.98 25.11
C SER A 552 -44.15 14.00 24.60
N LEU A 553 -44.26 15.26 25.08
CA LEU A 553 -43.30 16.33 24.79
C LEU A 553 -42.03 16.19 25.66
N PRO A 554 -40.85 16.59 25.14
CA PRO A 554 -39.59 16.46 25.87
C PRO A 554 -39.58 16.99 27.31
N ASP A 555 -40.25 18.13 27.54
CA ASP A 555 -40.26 18.81 28.84
C ASP A 555 -41.42 18.38 29.76
N ALA A 556 -42.34 17.54 29.29
CA ALA A 556 -43.59 17.30 30.00
C ALA A 556 -43.42 16.39 31.23
N GLN A 557 -42.35 15.59 31.30
CA GLN A 557 -42.10 14.57 32.35
C GLN A 557 -43.32 13.69 32.66
N LYS A 558 -44.19 13.50 31.66
CA LYS A 558 -45.47 12.77 31.74
C LYS A 558 -45.58 11.86 30.52
N CYS A 559 -46.43 10.85 30.59
CA CYS A 559 -46.84 10.10 29.39
C CYS A 559 -48.04 10.80 28.73
N PRO A 560 -48.47 10.40 27.52
CA PRO A 560 -49.63 11.00 26.85
C PRO A 560 -50.87 11.11 27.76
N CYS A 561 -51.17 10.06 28.55
CA CYS A 561 -52.28 10.10 29.51
C CYS A 561 -52.11 11.17 30.60
N GLY A 562 -50.87 11.46 31.01
CA GLY A 562 -50.57 12.44 32.06
C GLY A 562 -50.64 13.87 31.53
N VAL A 563 -50.29 14.06 30.25
CA VAL A 563 -50.44 15.35 29.56
C VAL A 563 -51.93 15.68 29.35
N VAL A 564 -52.72 14.70 28.91
CA VAL A 564 -54.15 14.88 28.61
C VAL A 564 -55.03 14.75 29.86
N GLY A 565 -54.52 14.23 30.98
CA GLY A 565 -55.27 14.02 32.22
C GLY A 565 -56.17 12.78 32.21
N THR A 566 -55.86 11.80 31.37
CA THR A 566 -56.61 10.56 31.16
C THR A 566 -55.94 9.34 31.76
N CYS A 567 -54.89 9.50 32.59
CA CYS A 567 -54.31 8.36 33.30
C CYS A 567 -55.34 7.75 34.25
N ILE A 568 -55.33 6.43 34.36
CA ILE A 568 -56.32 5.66 35.12
C ILE A 568 -56.26 5.99 36.61
N ASN A 569 -55.06 6.30 37.11
CA ASN A 569 -54.86 6.83 38.44
C ASN A 569 -54.24 8.22 38.34
N SER A 570 -55.00 9.23 38.73
CA SER A 570 -54.62 10.65 38.68
C SER A 570 -53.46 11.03 39.60
N ARG A 571 -53.02 10.12 40.48
CA ARG A 571 -51.81 10.30 41.31
C ARG A 571 -50.50 10.07 40.53
N TYR A 572 -50.56 9.43 39.36
CA TYR A 572 -49.38 9.12 38.55
C TYR A 572 -49.39 9.89 37.23
N HIS A 573 -48.19 10.13 36.71
CA HIS A 573 -47.95 10.84 35.45
C HIS A 573 -47.89 9.91 34.23
N CYS A 574 -47.82 8.61 34.46
CA CYS A 574 -47.89 7.53 33.48
C CYS A 574 -48.65 6.33 34.05
N ASN A 575 -49.42 5.62 33.21
CA ASN A 575 -50.13 4.40 33.64
C ASN A 575 -49.15 3.31 34.12
N CYS A 576 -47.97 3.19 33.48
CA CYS A 576 -46.93 2.24 33.88
C CYS A 576 -46.51 2.39 35.36
N ASP A 577 -46.48 3.61 35.89
CA ASP A 577 -46.05 3.89 37.26
C ASP A 577 -47.04 3.39 38.33
N ALA A 578 -48.30 3.13 37.94
CA ALA A 578 -49.30 2.59 38.84
C ALA A 578 -49.02 1.13 39.26
N GLY A 579 -48.15 0.42 38.52
CA GLY A 579 -47.69 -0.92 38.88
C GLY A 579 -48.77 -2.01 38.78
N TRP A 580 -49.76 -1.83 37.91
CA TRP A 580 -50.87 -2.77 37.72
C TRP A 580 -50.48 -3.95 36.82
N ASP A 581 -51.33 -4.98 36.82
CA ASP A 581 -51.20 -6.17 35.95
C ASP A 581 -51.76 -5.99 34.55
N GLU A 582 -52.58 -4.96 34.37
CA GLU A 582 -53.06 -4.49 33.08
C GLU A 582 -52.07 -3.47 32.53
N TRP A 583 -51.93 -3.44 31.19
CA TRP A 583 -50.97 -2.74 30.30
C TRP A 583 -49.52 -3.18 30.33
#